data_AF-A0A973LY50-F1
#
_entry.id   AF-A0A973LY50-F1
#
_cell.length_a   1.000
_cell.length_b   1.000
_cell.length_c   1.000
_cell.angle_alpha   90.00
_cell.angle_beta   90.00
_cell.angle_gamma   90.00
#
_symmetry.space_group_name_H-M   'P 1'
#
loop_
_entity.id
_entity.type
_entity.pdbx_description
1 polymer ?
#
loop_
_entity_poly.entity_id
_entity_poly.type
_entity_poly.pdbx_seq_one_letter_code
_entity_poly.pdbx_strand_id
1 'polypeptide(L)' 'HRGRGYVDDLLGEITRFHAARGVRRIAADTDAGNVPMAQAFERAGYHNFAVRLVLSAAPEA' A
#
# COMPACT_ATOMS: atom_id res chain seq x y z
N HIS A 1 8.62 -7.63 16.29
CA HIS A 1 8.40 -8.47 15.09
C HIS A 1 8.67 -7.76 13.75
N ARG A 2 8.82 -6.42 13.67
CA ARG A 2 9.15 -5.70 12.41
C ARG A 2 10.66 -5.75 12.08
N GLY A 3 11.05 -5.25 10.91
CA GLY A 3 12.46 -5.11 10.48
C GLY A 3 13.10 -6.38 9.91
N ARG A 4 12.30 -7.39 9.56
CA ARG A 4 12.76 -8.70 9.07
C ARG A 4 12.42 -8.97 7.60
N GLY A 5 11.96 -7.96 6.85
CA GLY A 5 11.60 -8.13 5.44
C GLY A 5 10.25 -8.82 5.18
N TYR A 6 9.52 -9.30 6.20
CA TYR A 6 8.24 -10.02 6.01
C TYR A 6 7.19 -9.27 5.17
N VAL A 7 7.23 -7.94 5.14
CA VAL A 7 6.33 -7.15 4.29
C VAL A 7 6.59 -7.40 2.80
N ASP A 8 7.84 -7.62 2.41
CA ASP A 8 8.23 -7.85 1.01
C ASP A 8 7.69 -9.21 0.54
N ASP A 9 7.81 -10.25 1.39
CA ASP A 9 7.25 -11.58 1.13
C ASP A 9 5.72 -11.55 1.00
N LEU A 10 5.04 -10.87 1.93
CA LEU A 10 3.59 -10.75 1.94
C LEU A 10 3.07 -9.97 0.73
N LEU A 11 3.68 -8.84 0.39
CA LEU A 11 3.31 -8.06 -0.79
C LEU A 11 3.52 -8.86 -2.08
N GLY A 12 4.64 -9.58 -2.18
CA GLY A 12 4.91 -10.45 -3.32
C GLY A 12 3.84 -11.54 -3.47
N GLU A 13 3.47 -12.21 -2.37
CA GLU A 13 2.46 -13.26 -2.41
C GLU A 13 1.06 -12.74 -2.74
N ILE A 14 0.62 -11.65 -2.11
CA ILE A 14 -0.69 -11.03 -2.41
C ILE A 14 -0.75 -10.61 -3.88
N THR A 15 0.32 -10.02 -4.40
CA THR A 15 0.39 -9.59 -5.81
C THR A 15 0.30 -10.78 -6.76
N ARG A 16 1.10 -11.83 -6.53
CA ARG A 16 1.06 -13.07 -7.33
C ARG A 16 -0.32 -13.73 -7.28
N PHE A 17 -0.93 -13.79 -6.10
CA PHE A 17 -2.24 -14.38 -5.89
C PHE A 17 -3.32 -13.73 -6.76
N HIS A 18 -3.36 -12.40 -6.82
CA HIS A 18 -4.30 -11.66 -7.65
C HIS A 18 -3.97 -11.76 -9.14
N ALA A 19 -2.69 -11.65 -9.51
CA ALA A 19 -2.24 -11.77 -10.90
C ALA A 19 -2.60 -13.14 -11.50
N ALA A 20 -2.41 -14.22 -10.74
CA ALA A 20 -2.78 -15.58 -11.14
C ALA A 20 -4.29 -15.77 -11.39
N ARG A 21 -5.13 -14.86 -10.90
CA ARG A 21 -6.59 -14.83 -11.13
C ARG A 21 -7.00 -13.89 -12.26
N GLY A 22 -6.05 -13.38 -13.04
CA GLY A 22 -6.31 -12.51 -14.18
C GLY A 22 -6.61 -11.06 -13.82
N VAL A 23 -6.35 -10.64 -12.57
CA VAL A 23 -6.51 -9.24 -12.18
C VAL A 23 -5.49 -8.37 -12.91
N ARG A 24 -5.97 -7.41 -13.70
CA ARG A 24 -5.11 -6.56 -14.55
C ARG A 24 -4.52 -5.34 -13.83
N ARG A 25 -5.14 -4.93 -12.71
CA ARG A 25 -4.69 -3.79 -11.91
C ARG A 25 -4.84 -4.13 -10.44
N ILE A 26 -3.71 -4.16 -9.74
CA ILE A 26 -3.63 -4.40 -8.29
C ILE A 26 -3.16 -3.08 -7.69
N ALA A 27 -3.91 -2.58 -6.71
CA ALA A 27 -3.61 -1.32 -6.04
C ALA A 27 -3.65 -1.53 -4.53
N ALA A 28 -2.83 -0.75 -3.83
CA ALA A 28 -2.79 -0.66 -2.39
C ALA A 28 -2.64 0.80 -2.00
N ASP A 29 -3.09 1.17 -0.80
CA ASP A 29 -2.89 2.49 -0.24
C ASP A 29 -2.29 2.41 1.17
N THR A 30 -1.71 3.52 1.61
CA THR A 30 -1.19 3.72 2.96
C THR A 30 -1.23 5.21 3.26
N ASP A 31 -1.29 5.58 4.55
CA ASP A 31 -1.16 6.96 4.96
C ASP A 31 0.20 7.53 4.53
N ALA A 32 0.21 8.81 4.13
CA ALA A 32 1.42 9.51 3.69
C ALA A 32 2.52 9.53 4.77
N GLY A 33 2.13 9.56 6.05
CA GLY A 33 3.06 9.50 7.18
C GLY A 33 3.67 8.11 7.42
N ASN A 34 3.13 7.06 6.81
CA ASN A 34 3.64 5.69 6.94
C ASN A 34 4.75 5.43 5.91
N VAL A 35 5.85 6.18 6.05
CA VAL A 35 7.03 6.11 5.17
C VAL A 35 7.55 4.67 4.98
N PRO A 36 7.65 3.81 6.03
CA PRO A 36 8.13 2.44 5.83
C PRO A 36 7.26 1.62 4.89
N MET A 37 5.93 1.81 4.90
CA MET A 37 5.02 1.09 4.01
C MET A 37 5.08 1.64 2.59
N ALA A 38 5.18 2.96 2.42
CA ALA A 38 5.38 3.58 1.11
C ALA A 38 6.65 3.04 0.43
N GLN A 39 7.76 2.96 1.16
CA GLN A 39 9.00 2.35 0.65
C GLN A 39 8.85 0.86 0.35
N ALA A 40 8.06 0.11 1.12
CA ALA A 40 7.79 -1.29 0.84
C ALA A 40 7.01 -1.48 -0.47
N PHE A 41 6.02 -0.62 -0.74
CA PHE A 41 5.31 -0.59 -2.02
C PHE A 41 6.25 -0.30 -3.19
N GLU A 42 7.12 0.71 -3.06
CA GLU A 42 8.11 1.03 -4.10
C GLU A 42 9.05 -0.15 -4.39
N ARG A 43 9.58 -0.81 -3.35
CA ARG A 43 10.42 -2.02 -3.52
C ARG A 43 9.67 -3.19 -4.16
N ALA A 44 8.37 -3.31 -3.91
CA ALA A 44 7.51 -4.33 -4.52
C ALA A 44 7.06 -3.97 -5.95
N GLY A 45 7.50 -2.82 -6.51
CA GLY A 45 7.20 -2.40 -7.88
C GLY A 45 5.88 -1.64 -8.04
N TYR A 46 5.26 -1.20 -6.94
CA TYR A 46 4.10 -0.32 -7.00
C TYR A 46 4.54 1.12 -7.26
N HIS A 47 3.72 1.87 -8.00
CA HIS A 47 3.96 3.30 -8.27
C HIS A 47 2.82 4.14 -7.70
N ASN A 48 3.17 5.26 -7.06
CA ASN A 48 2.18 6.22 -6.57
C ASN A 48 1.45 6.86 -7.75
N PHE A 49 0.12 6.75 -7.79
CA PHE A 49 -0.73 7.29 -8.85
C PHE A 49 -1.80 8.27 -8.34
N ALA A 50 -1.98 8.41 -7.03
CA ALA A 50 -3.04 9.24 -6.46
C ALA A 50 -2.78 9.56 -4.98
N VAL A 51 -3.36 10.67 -4.51
CA VAL A 51 -3.43 11.01 -3.08
C VAL A 51 -4.91 11.04 -2.68
N ARG A 52 -5.24 10.46 -1.52
CA ARG A 52 -6.56 10.54 -0.91
C ARG A 52 -6.53 11.58 0.22
N LEU A 53 -7.39 12.58 0.15
CA LEU A 53 -7.63 13.52 1.23
C LEU A 53 -8.86 13.08 2.01
N VAL A 54 -8.72 12.85 3.31
CA VAL A 54 -9.83 12.56 4.22
C VAL A 54 -10.16 13.86 4.96
N LEU A 55 -11.32 14.43 4.68
CA LEU A 55 -11.77 15.70 5.23
C LEU A 55 -12.94 15.44 6.18
N SER A 56 -12.94 16.09 7.34
CA SER A 56 -14.08 16.16 8.24
C SER A 56 -14.49 17.62 8.45
N ALA A 57 -15.77 17.86 8.68
CA ALA A 57 -16.23 19.16 9.14
C ALA A 57 -15.54 19.50 10.48
N ALA A 58 -15.40 20.79 10.77
CA ALA A 58 -14.98 21.22 12.10
C ALA A 58 -16.00 20.71 13.13
N PRO A 59 -15.57 20.24 14.31
CA PRO A 59 -16.49 19.89 15.37
C PRO A 59 -17.31 21.14 15.74
N GLU A 60 -18.62 20.98 15.92
CA GLU A 60 -19.46 22.04 16.48
C GLU A 60 -18.96 22.38 17.90
N ALA A 61 -18.96 23.68 18.24
CA ALA A 61 -18.43 24.21 19.49
C ALA A 61 -19.31 23.89 20.70
#